data_AF-A0AAV5ZT03-F1
#
_entry.id   AF-A0AAV5ZT03-F1
#
_cell.length_a   1.000
_cell.length_b   1.000
_cell.length_c   1.000
_cell.angle_alpha   90.00
_cell.angle_beta   90.00
_cell.angle_gamma   90.00
#
_symmetry.space_group_name_H-M   'P 1'
#
loop_
_entity.id
_entity.type
_entity.pdbx_description
1 polymer ?
#
loop_
_entity_poly.entity_id
_entity_poly.type
_entity_poly.pdbx_seq_one_letter_code
_entity_poly.pdbx_strand_id
1 'polypeptide(L)'
;MTRRLRSVFLLWALMGILVGGAQAARPESVEVKDRAGNRGLLPITLTDDGAAYIAPDLLAAVLKGAWSIKGDRGTLTVGKHTAEFIRGQSRAIVLGQAVALDGATRVIGRGWLISRDFLAKGLPRLVPGVSVIAVTEPRQPATKTVQGSVPLEELRYRSYPSFTRVVIETGARLAYAVAATDREVLVRLPGL
;
A
#
# COMPACT_ATOMS: atom_id res chain seq x y z
N MET A 1 66.49 -7.03 1.60
CA MET A 1 65.42 -7.53 2.50
C MET A 1 64.84 -6.30 3.18
N THR A 2 63.58 -5.90 3.13
CA THR A 2 62.32 -6.61 2.87
C THR A 2 61.28 -5.54 2.51
N ARG A 3 60.70 -5.67 1.31
CA ARG A 3 59.35 -5.18 1.00
C ARG A 3 58.40 -5.73 2.07
N ARG A 4 57.53 -4.92 2.68
CA ARG A 4 56.20 -5.29 3.23
C ARG A 4 55.64 -4.15 4.11
N LEU A 5 55.26 -3.02 3.52
CA LEU A 5 54.51 -2.01 4.27
C LEU A 5 53.64 -1.11 3.40
N ARG A 6 53.13 -1.65 2.27
CA ARG A 6 52.18 -0.93 1.39
C ARG A 6 50.82 -1.60 1.22
N SER A 7 50.58 -2.75 1.86
CA SER A 7 49.35 -3.53 1.63
C SER A 7 48.25 -3.32 2.66
N VAL A 8 48.49 -2.59 3.76
CA VAL A 8 47.50 -2.45 4.85
C VAL A 8 46.54 -1.28 4.62
N PHE A 9 46.96 -0.23 3.91
CA PHE A 9 46.10 0.94 3.64
C PHE A 9 45.13 0.76 2.47
N LEU A 10 45.29 -0.28 1.65
CA LEU A 10 44.40 -0.52 0.50
C LEU A 10 43.12 -1.31 0.87
N LEU A 11 43.09 -1.97 2.04
CA LEU A 11 41.94 -2.77 2.46
C LEU A 11 40.83 -1.94 3.14
N TRP A 12 41.14 -0.76 3.67
CA TRP A 12 40.14 0.12 4.28
C TRP A 12 39.40 1.01 3.28
N ALA A 13 39.94 1.22 2.08
CA ALA A 13 39.30 2.01 1.03
C ALA A 13 38.26 1.23 0.20
N LEU A 14 38.20 -0.11 0.33
CA LEU A 14 37.32 -0.99 -0.45
C LEU A 14 36.08 -1.49 0.31
N MET A 15 35.94 -1.16 1.60
CA MET A 15 34.81 -1.58 2.44
C MET A 15 33.68 -0.54 2.55
N GLY A 16 33.75 0.57 1.80
CA GLY A 16 32.77 1.68 1.89
C GLY A 16 31.64 1.70 0.86
N ILE A 17 31.63 0.79 -0.14
CA ILE A 17 30.74 0.92 -1.32
C ILE A 17 29.51 -0.01 -1.28
N LEU A 18 29.31 -0.78 -0.20
CA LEU A 18 28.15 -1.67 -0.06
C LEU A 18 27.16 -1.23 1.04
N VAL A 19 27.04 0.08 1.28
CA VAL A 19 25.77 0.61 1.82
C VAL A 19 24.80 0.69 0.65
N GLY A 20 24.31 -0.48 0.23
CA GLY A 20 23.05 -0.57 -0.50
C GLY A 20 22.02 0.07 0.41
N GLY A 21 21.72 1.35 0.18
CA GLY A 21 20.70 2.07 0.92
C GLY A 21 19.46 1.21 0.91
N ALA A 22 19.05 0.74 2.09
CA ALA A 22 17.79 0.07 2.27
C ALA A 22 16.74 1.04 1.72
N GLN A 23 16.32 0.80 0.49
CA GLN A 23 15.41 1.67 -0.20
C GLN A 23 14.10 1.49 0.55
N ALA A 24 13.84 2.44 1.47
CA ALA A 24 12.64 2.49 2.28
C ALA A 24 11.48 2.09 1.37
N ALA A 25 10.71 1.09 1.79
CA ALA A 25 9.66 0.53 0.98
C ALA A 25 8.76 1.69 0.50
N ARG A 26 8.98 2.15 -0.74
CA ARG A 26 8.17 3.22 -1.30
C ARG A 26 6.72 2.79 -1.16
N PRO A 27 5.85 3.59 -0.52
CA PRO A 27 4.43 3.28 -0.49
C PRO A 27 4.00 3.01 -1.93
N GLU A 28 3.23 1.94 -2.16
CA GLU A 28 2.63 1.69 -3.47
C GLU A 28 1.95 3.00 -3.89
N SER A 29 2.17 3.45 -5.11
CA SER A 29 1.68 4.76 -5.52
C SER A 29 1.14 4.70 -6.93
N VAL A 30 0.18 5.56 -7.20
CA VAL A 30 -0.41 5.67 -8.51
C VAL A 30 -0.21 7.09 -9.03
N GLU A 31 0.20 7.20 -10.29
CA GLU A 31 0.37 8.49 -10.94
C GLU A 31 -0.97 8.93 -11.50
N VAL A 32 -1.40 10.11 -11.09
CA VAL A 32 -2.62 10.73 -11.59
C VAL A 32 -2.24 11.60 -12.78
N LYS A 33 -2.88 11.38 -13.92
CA LYS A 33 -2.64 12.13 -15.16
C LYS A 33 -3.90 12.79 -15.64
N ASP A 34 -3.73 13.89 -16.35
CA ASP A 34 -4.77 14.51 -17.14
C ASP A 34 -4.23 14.88 -18.54
N ARG A 35 -5.02 15.64 -19.31
CA ARG A 35 -4.61 16.11 -20.62
C ARG A 35 -3.38 17.03 -20.61
N ALA A 36 -3.12 17.72 -19.50
CA ALA A 36 -1.97 18.62 -19.33
C ALA A 36 -0.71 17.90 -18.87
N GLY A 37 -0.80 16.62 -18.47
CA GLY A 37 0.32 15.78 -18.11
C GLY A 37 0.16 15.14 -16.73
N ASN A 38 1.28 14.94 -16.04
CA ASN A 38 1.28 14.37 -14.69
C ASN A 38 0.77 15.39 -13.66
N ARG A 39 -0.20 14.99 -12.84
CA ARG A 39 -0.73 15.76 -11.71
C ARG A 39 -0.02 15.45 -10.38
N GLY A 40 0.58 14.27 -10.25
CA GLY A 40 1.33 13.86 -9.08
C GLY A 40 1.16 12.38 -8.75
N LEU A 41 1.89 11.94 -7.71
CA LEU A 41 1.79 10.60 -7.15
C LEU A 41 0.81 10.59 -5.97
N LEU A 42 -0.06 9.60 -5.96
CA LEU A 42 -0.99 9.33 -4.87
C LEU A 42 -0.58 8.03 -4.16
N PRO A 43 -0.21 8.10 -2.87
CA PRO A 43 0.09 6.90 -2.08
C PRO A 43 -1.13 6.00 -1.89
N ILE A 44 -0.90 4.69 -1.98
CA ILE A 44 -1.82 3.61 -1.65
C ILE A 44 -1.43 3.08 -0.27
N THR A 45 -2.42 2.99 0.61
CA THR A 45 -2.31 2.36 1.94
C THR A 45 -2.91 0.98 1.87
N LEU A 46 -2.11 -0.06 2.12
CA LEU A 46 -2.58 -1.42 2.31
C LEU A 46 -2.96 -1.60 3.78
N THR A 47 -4.17 -2.11 4.04
CA THR A 47 -4.61 -2.50 5.38
C THR A 47 -4.31 -3.97 5.65
N ASP A 48 -4.34 -4.39 6.93
CA ASP A 48 -3.96 -5.75 7.35
C ASP A 48 -4.83 -6.86 6.73
N ASP A 49 -6.05 -6.52 6.29
CA ASP A 49 -6.98 -7.37 5.54
C ASP A 49 -6.67 -7.44 4.03
N GLY A 50 -5.56 -6.84 3.58
CA GLY A 50 -5.12 -6.84 2.19
C GLY A 50 -5.84 -5.83 1.29
N ALA A 51 -6.80 -5.05 1.83
CA ALA A 51 -7.51 -4.04 1.07
C ALA A 51 -6.66 -2.79 0.82
N ALA A 52 -6.83 -2.19 -0.37
CA ALA A 52 -6.08 -1.02 -0.80
C ALA A 52 -6.90 0.27 -0.69
N TYR A 53 -6.33 1.28 -0.05
CA TYR A 53 -6.98 2.54 0.27
C TYR A 53 -6.16 3.74 -0.15
N ILE A 54 -6.81 4.89 -0.29
CA ILE A 54 -6.17 6.19 -0.54
C ILE A 54 -6.64 7.24 0.46
N ALA A 55 -5.76 8.19 0.74
CA ALA A 55 -6.07 9.36 1.55
C ALA A 55 -6.78 10.42 0.68
N PRO A 56 -8.04 10.81 0.98
CA PRO A 56 -8.82 11.70 0.12
C PRO A 56 -8.35 13.15 0.15
N ASP A 57 -7.65 13.57 1.21
CA ASP A 57 -6.95 14.85 1.30
C ASP A 57 -5.77 14.94 0.32
N LEU A 58 -4.99 13.87 0.18
CA LEU A 58 -3.92 13.79 -0.82
C LEU A 58 -4.49 13.75 -2.24
N LEU A 59 -5.57 13.00 -2.46
CA LEU A 59 -6.27 13.00 -3.75
C LEU A 59 -6.78 14.41 -4.09
N ALA A 60 -7.36 15.13 -3.12
CA ALA A 60 -7.80 16.51 -3.30
C ALA A 60 -6.62 17.40 -3.71
N ALA A 61 -5.48 17.30 -3.04
CA ALA A 61 -4.29 18.09 -3.36
C ALA A 61 -3.81 17.85 -4.81
N VAL A 62 -3.72 16.59 -5.24
CA VAL A 62 -3.31 16.21 -6.61
C VAL A 62 -4.30 16.74 -7.66
N LEU A 63 -5.60 16.69 -7.36
CA LEU A 63 -6.65 17.20 -8.25
C LEU A 63 -6.83 18.72 -8.19
N LYS A 64 -6.09 19.42 -7.32
CA LYS A 64 -6.28 20.85 -7.00
C LYS A 64 -7.72 21.14 -6.52
N GLY A 65 -8.27 20.22 -5.74
CA GLY A 65 -9.57 20.30 -5.10
C GLY A 65 -9.47 20.53 -3.59
N ALA A 66 -10.57 20.25 -2.89
CA ALA A 66 -10.68 20.36 -1.44
C ALA A 66 -11.32 19.09 -0.85
N TRP A 67 -10.83 18.67 0.31
CA TRP A 67 -11.44 17.65 1.14
C TRP A 67 -12.04 18.31 2.39
N SER A 68 -13.29 17.98 2.71
CA SER A 68 -13.98 18.49 3.90
C SER A 68 -14.70 17.38 4.62
N ILE A 69 -14.86 17.52 5.94
CA ILE A 69 -15.49 16.52 6.80
C ILE A 69 -16.59 17.20 7.60
N LYS A 70 -17.78 16.58 7.63
CA LYS A 70 -18.92 16.98 8.46
C LYS A 70 -19.52 15.74 9.12
N GLY A 71 -19.16 15.51 10.38
CA GLY A 71 -19.54 14.30 11.11
C GLY A 71 -19.00 13.04 10.43
N ASP A 72 -19.87 12.09 10.13
CA ASP A 72 -19.53 10.85 9.43
C ASP A 72 -19.54 10.96 7.90
N ARG A 73 -19.63 12.19 7.35
CA ARG A 73 -19.57 12.45 5.92
C ARG A 73 -18.27 13.18 5.56
N GLY A 74 -17.55 12.64 4.59
CA GLY A 74 -16.45 13.32 3.92
C GLY A 74 -16.85 13.71 2.50
N THR A 75 -16.45 14.90 2.05
CA THR A 75 -16.78 15.44 0.73
C THR A 75 -15.50 15.89 0.03
N LEU A 76 -15.26 15.31 -1.16
CA LEU A 76 -14.22 15.70 -2.09
C LEU A 76 -14.83 16.62 -3.14
N THR A 77 -14.32 17.84 -3.25
CA THR A 77 -14.76 18.85 -4.21
C THR A 77 -13.64 19.16 -5.19
N VAL A 78 -13.90 19.05 -6.49
CA VAL A 78 -12.96 19.42 -7.56
C VAL A 78 -13.67 20.30 -8.56
N GLY A 79 -13.33 21.59 -8.58
CA GLY A 79 -14.09 22.58 -9.33
C GLY A 79 -15.56 22.62 -8.88
N LYS A 80 -16.48 22.30 -9.78
CA LYS A 80 -17.93 22.24 -9.52
C LYS A 80 -18.45 20.83 -9.19
N HIS A 81 -17.58 19.82 -9.20
CA HIS A 81 -17.97 18.44 -9.01
C HIS A 81 -17.67 17.97 -7.59
N THR A 82 -18.57 17.15 -7.04
CA THR A 82 -18.46 16.63 -5.68
C THR A 82 -18.61 15.12 -5.65
N ALA A 83 -17.86 14.50 -4.75
CA ALA A 83 -18.02 13.12 -4.32
C ALA A 83 -18.18 13.07 -2.79
N GLU A 84 -19.23 12.43 -2.32
CA GLU A 84 -19.50 12.22 -0.91
C GLU A 84 -19.22 10.78 -0.49
N PHE A 85 -18.65 10.63 0.69
CA PHE A 85 -18.30 9.36 1.30
C PHE A 85 -18.86 9.34 2.71
N ILE A 86 -19.50 8.23 3.10
CA ILE A 86 -20.02 8.04 4.45
C ILE A 86 -19.17 6.97 5.14
N ARG A 87 -18.72 7.27 6.36
CA ARG A 87 -17.93 6.34 7.17
C ARG A 87 -18.65 5.00 7.31
N GLY A 88 -17.90 3.91 7.10
CA GLY A 88 -18.41 2.54 7.19
C GLY A 88 -19.20 2.07 5.97
N GLN A 89 -19.40 2.91 4.94
CA GLN A 89 -20.13 2.51 3.73
C GLN A 89 -19.20 2.22 2.56
N SER A 90 -19.47 1.11 1.87
CA SER A 90 -18.79 0.68 0.63
C SER A 90 -19.41 1.32 -0.61
N ARG A 91 -19.70 2.62 -0.54
CA ARG A 91 -20.24 3.40 -1.66
C ARG A 91 -19.82 4.87 -1.55
N ALA A 92 -19.74 5.52 -2.71
CA ALA A 92 -19.62 6.97 -2.83
C ALA A 92 -20.83 7.54 -3.57
N ILE A 93 -21.20 8.80 -3.29
CA ILE A 93 -22.18 9.55 -4.09
C ILE A 93 -21.41 10.55 -4.93
N VAL A 94 -21.28 10.31 -6.23
CA VAL A 94 -20.56 11.18 -7.17
C VAL A 94 -21.58 11.90 -8.03
N LEU A 95 -21.61 13.24 -7.96
CA LEU A 95 -22.59 14.05 -8.70
C LEU A 95 -24.05 13.58 -8.48
N GLY A 96 -24.39 13.19 -7.25
CA GLY A 96 -25.71 12.68 -6.88
C GLY A 96 -25.98 11.21 -7.24
N GLN A 97 -25.05 10.52 -7.91
CA GLN A 97 -25.19 9.11 -8.28
C GLN A 97 -24.37 8.19 -7.39
N ALA A 98 -24.97 7.08 -6.95
CA ALA A 98 -24.27 6.08 -6.15
C ALA A 98 -23.27 5.27 -7.01
N VAL A 99 -22.05 5.12 -6.48
CA VAL A 99 -20.98 4.28 -7.02
C VAL A 99 -20.61 3.27 -5.95
N ALA A 100 -20.80 1.98 -6.24
CA ALA A 100 -20.37 0.89 -5.36
C ALA A 100 -18.85 0.79 -5.35
N LEU A 101 -18.28 0.55 -4.17
CA LEU A 101 -16.85 0.40 -3.95
C LEU A 101 -16.58 -0.96 -3.32
N ASP A 102 -15.40 -1.52 -3.55
CA ASP A 102 -15.04 -2.84 -3.01
C ASP A 102 -14.77 -2.82 -1.48
N GLY A 103 -14.57 -1.63 -0.91
CA GLY A 103 -14.25 -1.45 0.50
C GLY A 103 -14.99 -0.26 1.12
N ALA A 104 -15.36 -0.41 2.39
CA ALA A 104 -16.00 0.65 3.16
C ALA A 104 -15.03 1.81 3.41
N THR A 105 -15.54 3.04 3.42
CA THR A 105 -14.76 4.21 3.84
C THR A 105 -14.38 4.09 5.32
N ARG A 106 -13.10 4.24 5.63
CA ARG A 106 -12.55 4.06 6.99
C ARG A 106 -12.00 5.38 7.54
N VAL A 107 -11.92 5.42 8.87
CA VAL A 107 -11.18 6.46 9.59
C VAL A 107 -10.17 5.72 10.46
N ILE A 108 -8.89 5.93 10.21
CA ILE A 108 -7.78 5.33 10.96
C ILE A 108 -7.01 6.47 11.63
N GLY A 109 -6.97 6.46 12.97
CA GLY A 109 -6.44 7.59 13.74
C GLY A 109 -7.20 8.88 13.41
N ARG A 110 -6.50 9.86 12.80
CA ARG A 110 -7.08 11.13 12.32
C ARG A 110 -7.29 11.19 10.80
N GLY A 111 -6.90 10.14 10.07
CA GLY A 111 -6.95 10.10 8.61
C GLY A 111 -8.20 9.38 8.09
N TRP A 112 -8.80 9.94 7.04
CA TRP A 112 -9.83 9.25 6.26
C TRP A 112 -9.17 8.38 5.20
N LEU A 113 -9.79 7.24 4.91
CA LEU A 113 -9.35 6.31 3.88
C LEU A 113 -10.55 5.89 3.04
N ILE A 114 -10.45 6.07 1.73
CA ILE A 114 -11.46 5.62 0.76
C ILE A 114 -10.87 4.50 -0.08
N SER A 115 -11.70 3.55 -0.52
CA SER A 115 -11.23 2.41 -1.33
C SER A 115 -10.51 2.89 -2.59
N ARG A 116 -9.35 2.29 -2.91
CA ARG A 116 -8.57 2.58 -4.12
C ARG A 116 -9.41 2.45 -5.39
N ASP A 117 -10.38 1.54 -5.38
CA ASP A 117 -11.30 1.29 -6.48
C ASP A 117 -12.14 2.52 -6.88
N PHE A 118 -12.28 3.52 -6.00
CA PHE A 118 -12.84 4.82 -6.36
C PHE A 118 -12.10 5.47 -7.54
N LEU A 119 -10.79 5.25 -7.67
CA LEU A 119 -9.99 5.78 -8.78
C LEU A 119 -10.43 5.22 -10.15
N ALA A 120 -10.93 3.99 -10.18
CA ALA A 120 -11.42 3.35 -11.39
C ALA A 120 -12.90 3.66 -11.64
N LYS A 121 -13.75 3.52 -10.60
CA LYS A 121 -15.21 3.59 -10.75
C LYS A 121 -15.79 5.01 -10.59
N GLY A 122 -15.20 5.82 -9.71
CA GLY A 122 -15.73 7.12 -9.30
C GLY A 122 -14.99 8.33 -9.89
N LEU A 123 -13.66 8.28 -9.93
CA LEU A 123 -12.84 9.41 -10.38
C LEU A 123 -13.13 9.86 -11.83
N PRO A 124 -13.33 8.96 -12.82
CA PRO A 124 -13.66 9.40 -14.18
C PRO A 124 -15.00 10.14 -14.27
N ARG A 125 -15.93 9.87 -13.33
CA ARG A 125 -17.22 10.58 -13.22
C ARG A 125 -17.06 11.92 -12.51
N LEU A 126 -16.19 11.97 -11.50
CA LEU A 126 -15.92 13.19 -10.74
C LEU A 126 -15.12 14.21 -11.57
N VAL A 127 -14.10 13.76 -12.29
CA VAL A 127 -13.24 14.62 -13.11
C VAL A 127 -12.98 13.94 -14.47
N PRO A 128 -13.83 14.22 -15.47
CA PRO A 128 -13.64 13.67 -16.81
C PRO A 128 -12.27 14.05 -17.38
N GLY A 129 -11.58 13.07 -18.00
CA GLY A 129 -10.26 13.27 -18.60
C GLY A 129 -9.09 13.16 -17.63
N VAL A 130 -9.34 12.88 -16.35
CA VAL A 130 -8.32 12.42 -15.41
C VAL A 130 -8.29 10.89 -15.43
N SER A 131 -7.09 10.33 -15.55
CA SER A 131 -6.85 8.90 -15.45
C SER A 131 -5.76 8.62 -14.44
N VAL A 132 -5.71 7.37 -14.00
CA VAL A 132 -4.70 6.91 -13.06
C VAL A 132 -3.90 5.81 -13.74
N ILE A 133 -2.59 5.96 -13.74
CA ILE A 133 -1.67 4.92 -14.19
C ILE A 133 -1.01 4.36 -12.94
N ALA A 134 -1.11 3.05 -12.76
CA ALA A 134 -0.39 2.40 -11.67
C ALA A 134 1.10 2.64 -11.89
N VAL A 135 1.75 3.37 -10.97
CA VAL A 135 3.20 3.54 -10.96
C VAL A 135 3.73 2.63 -9.88
N THR A 136 3.63 1.33 -10.13
CA THR A 136 4.36 0.32 -9.36
C THR A 136 4.54 -0.88 -10.28
N GLU A 137 5.80 -1.12 -10.67
CA GLU A 137 6.26 -2.48 -11.02
C GLU A 137 5.76 -3.44 -9.95
N PRO A 138 5.25 -4.63 -10.30
CA PRO A 138 4.69 -5.58 -9.33
C PRO A 138 5.68 -5.80 -8.19
N ARG A 139 5.39 -5.21 -7.01
CA ARG A 139 6.25 -5.40 -5.85
C ARG A 139 5.95 -6.78 -5.32
N GLN A 140 6.90 -7.70 -5.53
CA GLN A 140 7.06 -8.83 -4.64
C GLN A 140 6.98 -8.29 -3.21
N PRO A 141 6.08 -8.82 -2.37
CA PRO A 141 5.81 -8.21 -1.09
C PRO A 141 7.12 -8.05 -0.31
N ALA A 142 7.31 -6.85 0.25
CA ALA A 142 8.54 -6.45 0.92
C ALA A 142 8.77 -7.36 2.13
N THR A 143 9.47 -8.44 1.84
CA THR A 143 10.04 -9.39 2.77
C THR A 143 11.05 -8.61 3.58
N LYS A 144 10.74 -8.27 4.84
CA LYS A 144 11.79 -7.83 5.76
C LYS A 144 12.69 -9.05 5.95
N THR A 145 13.79 -9.11 5.20
CA THR A 145 14.70 -10.25 5.23
C THR A 145 15.16 -10.44 6.67
N VAL A 146 14.70 -11.51 7.31
CA VAL A 146 15.38 -12.01 8.49
C VAL A 146 16.69 -12.57 7.94
N GLN A 147 17.82 -11.95 8.28
CA GLN A 147 19.12 -12.50 7.89
C GLN A 147 19.35 -13.77 8.71
N GLY A 148 18.95 -14.91 8.15
CA GLY A 148 19.11 -16.23 8.75
C GLY A 148 17.93 -17.16 8.46
N SER A 149 18.21 -18.45 8.36
CA SER A 149 17.18 -19.49 8.43
C SER A 149 16.56 -19.44 9.83
N VAL A 150 15.24 -19.40 9.90
CA VAL A 150 14.52 -19.51 11.17
C VAL A 150 13.96 -20.94 11.22
N PRO A 151 14.21 -21.71 12.28
CA PRO A 151 13.65 -23.04 12.39
C PRO A 151 12.12 -22.97 12.50
N LEU A 152 11.44 -23.80 11.70
CA LEU A 152 10.04 -24.16 11.91
C LEU A 152 9.97 -25.15 13.06
N GLU A 153 9.36 -24.75 14.17
CA GLU A 153 9.21 -25.61 15.35
C GLU A 153 7.93 -26.46 15.24
N GLU A 154 6.83 -25.84 14.82
CA GLU A 154 5.55 -26.54 14.71
C GLU A 154 4.63 -25.93 13.65
N LEU A 155 3.92 -26.78 12.92
CA LEU A 155 2.81 -26.39 12.04
C LEU A 155 1.55 -27.12 12.49
N ARG A 156 0.54 -26.37 12.95
CA ARG A 156 -0.75 -26.91 13.37
C ARG A 156 -1.87 -26.40 12.49
N TYR A 157 -2.77 -27.32 12.15
CA TYR A 157 -3.98 -27.02 11.39
C TYR A 157 -5.20 -27.50 12.18
N ARG A 158 -6.22 -26.64 12.33
CA ARG A 158 -7.51 -27.04 12.91
C ARG A 158 -8.65 -26.29 12.23
N SER A 159 -9.62 -27.03 11.72
CA SER A 159 -10.87 -26.48 11.19
C SER A 159 -11.90 -26.32 12.31
N TYR A 160 -12.59 -25.18 12.30
CA TYR A 160 -13.75 -24.88 13.14
C TYR A 160 -14.95 -24.59 12.23
N PRO A 161 -16.19 -24.57 12.77
CA PRO A 161 -17.38 -24.34 11.94
C PRO A 161 -17.38 -23.01 11.16
N SER A 162 -16.66 -21.98 11.63
CA SER A 162 -16.69 -20.64 11.02
C SER A 162 -15.35 -20.18 10.44
N PHE A 163 -14.25 -20.90 10.72
CA PHE A 163 -12.93 -20.54 10.21
C PHE A 163 -11.96 -21.71 10.35
N THR A 164 -10.86 -21.62 9.61
CA THR A 164 -9.72 -22.54 9.73
C THR A 164 -8.56 -21.82 10.40
N ARG A 165 -7.98 -22.42 11.43
CA ARG A 165 -6.79 -21.89 12.11
C ARG A 165 -5.55 -22.64 11.65
N VAL A 166 -4.60 -21.91 11.08
CA VAL A 166 -3.24 -22.37 10.83
C VAL A 166 -2.32 -21.68 11.83
N VAL A 167 -1.53 -22.43 12.59
CA VAL A 167 -0.55 -21.89 13.54
C VAL A 167 0.84 -22.36 13.12
N ILE A 168 1.77 -21.42 13.04
CA ILE A 168 3.15 -21.64 12.62
C ILE A 168 4.03 -21.13 13.76
N GLU A 169 4.65 -22.06 14.48
CA GLU A 169 5.60 -21.77 15.56
C GLU A 169 7.02 -21.82 15.03
N THR A 170 7.81 -20.81 15.37
CA THR A 170 9.15 -20.62 14.80
C THR A 170 10.10 -20.13 15.88
N GLY A 171 11.37 -20.51 15.79
CA GLY A 171 12.36 -20.21 16.84
C GLY A 171 12.74 -18.73 16.96
N ALA A 172 12.31 -17.89 16.02
CA ALA A 172 12.51 -16.44 16.06
C ALA A 172 11.36 -15.71 15.36
N ARG A 173 11.25 -14.40 15.59
CA ARG A 173 10.23 -13.57 14.94
C ARG A 173 10.49 -13.49 13.43
N LEU A 174 9.49 -13.88 12.64
CA LEU A 174 9.52 -13.84 11.19
C LEU A 174 8.83 -12.61 10.61
N ALA A 175 9.33 -12.17 9.46
CA ALA A 175 8.53 -11.36 8.55
C ALA A 175 7.55 -12.27 7.80
N TYR A 176 6.42 -11.72 7.38
CA TYR A 176 5.48 -12.44 6.53
C TYR A 176 4.86 -11.48 5.52
N ALA A 177 4.35 -12.06 4.44
CA ALA A 177 3.56 -11.35 3.46
C ALA A 177 2.33 -12.16 3.10
N VAL A 178 1.19 -11.48 2.97
CA VAL A 178 -0.05 -12.09 2.50
C VAL A 178 -0.38 -11.48 1.14
N ALA A 179 -0.65 -12.34 0.17
CA ALA A 179 -1.15 -11.94 -1.14
C ALA A 179 -2.42 -12.74 -1.43
N ALA A 180 -3.51 -12.06 -1.76
CA ALA A 180 -4.75 -12.69 -2.19
C ALA A 180 -4.84 -12.66 -3.73
N THR A 181 -5.30 -13.75 -4.31
CA THR A 181 -5.70 -13.87 -5.71
C THR A 181 -7.18 -14.27 -5.76
N ASP A 182 -7.78 -14.27 -6.94
CA ASP A 182 -9.17 -14.70 -7.15
C ASP A 182 -9.43 -16.16 -6.74
N ARG A 183 -8.39 -16.98 -6.57
CA ARG A 183 -8.50 -18.43 -6.28
C ARG A 183 -7.88 -18.87 -4.96
N GLU A 184 -6.95 -18.10 -4.42
CA GLU A 184 -6.16 -18.52 -3.26
C GLU A 184 -5.62 -17.33 -2.47
N VAL A 185 -5.35 -17.58 -1.18
CA VAL A 185 -4.60 -16.69 -0.31
C VAL A 185 -3.22 -17.29 -0.08
N LEU A 186 -2.19 -16.59 -0.51
CA LEU A 186 -0.79 -16.97 -0.38
C LEU A 186 -0.17 -16.26 0.82
N VAL A 187 0.34 -17.05 1.77
CA VAL A 187 1.15 -16.53 2.89
C VAL A 187 2.60 -16.91 2.64
N ARG A 188 3.46 -15.91 2.44
CA ARG A 188 4.91 -16.07 2.24
C ARG A 188 5.63 -15.80 3.55
N LEU A 189 6.46 -16.75 3.96
CA LEU A 189 7.24 -16.71 5.20
C LEU A 189 8.72 -16.84 4.84
N PRO A 190 9.42 -15.71 4.63
CA PRO A 190 10.80 -15.72 4.18
C PRO A 190 11.74 -16.27 5.27
N GLY A 191 12.57 -17.25 4.90
CA GLY A 191 13.53 -17.88 5.83
C GLY A 191 13.03 -19.17 6.49
N LEU A 192 11.80 -19.62 6.16
CA LEU A 192 11.32 -21.00 6.33
C LEU A 192 11.46 -21.78 5.02
#